data_AF-A0A1F7R8Q8-F1
#
_entry.id   AF-A0A1F7R8Q8-F1
#
_cell.length_a   1.000
_cell.length_b   1.000
_cell.length_c   1.000
_cell.angle_alpha   90.00
_cell.angle_beta   90.00
_cell.angle_gamma   90.00
#
_symmetry.space_group_name_H-M   'P 1'
#
loop_
_entity.id
_entity.type
_entity.pdbx_description
1 polymer ?
#
loop_
_entity_poly.entity_id
_entity_poly.type
_entity_poly.pdbx_seq_one_letter_code
_entity_poly.pdbx_strand_id
1 'polypeptide(L)'
;MKPENQLPSQDPITSDDADSSRLAPGNLVSPVPPSSFNPGSAAVPASISPSANQPPSFPQTPQVPPFVGPQLPINPKPPRQWKKLAFIPAGLLSLAVVAASAWFLLLKPDSPDAVFKKSLENALSTKSIQIEMKEGSGNYTLTTVTKIDTSDVTNPKSSSVITDEYNGEKSTSEFYSTSKDAFFKIADTGLYGLSELSSVSGKWVQAQKDGQSPGVDTYSALSYTGSYSWSFFGYFINGNFESDQKKEFTDFLLENEVYDYNADRVKTRTVDGKKQLVYDVDVSEEDLKEFNKQVAKSIDVDERKVEENYVLSSSDIKIDFYIDPKQKRVTKVKINDSGISMEVKFTGFNSTTVPPAPKPEVSYEDYVKLIDQQYDGLDDESGSPADIERKTDINALHGQIEAYYAQYGSYPALAEVNNAAWRAVNMKGLDPSALQDPAGTVQQLAAVPSAVQYGYAVFQDDGVTACTTDAGDCVVYTLNADLTNGDTYTKQSLN
;
A
#
# COMPACT_ATOMS: atom_id res chain seq x y z
N MET A 1 -26.67 79.16 3.71
CA MET A 1 -27.66 78.46 4.56
C MET A 1 -27.34 76.98 4.61
N LYS A 2 -26.63 76.55 5.65
CA LYS A 2 -26.73 75.26 6.33
C LYS A 2 -25.69 75.30 7.47
N PRO A 3 -26.08 75.17 8.74
CA PRO A 3 -25.15 74.88 9.81
C PRO A 3 -25.28 73.43 10.28
N GLU A 4 -24.20 72.97 10.91
CA GLU A 4 -24.07 71.82 11.78
C GLU A 4 -25.21 71.70 12.79
N ASN A 5 -25.44 70.49 13.33
CA ASN A 5 -25.66 70.39 14.77
C ASN A 5 -25.38 69.00 15.35
N GLN A 6 -24.95 69.09 16.60
CA GLN A 6 -24.37 68.10 17.51
C GLN A 6 -25.40 67.21 18.20
N LEU A 7 -24.88 66.16 18.87
CA LEU A 7 -25.51 65.35 19.92
C LEU A 7 -26.16 66.20 21.04
N PRO A 8 -27.04 65.58 21.86
CA PRO A 8 -26.70 65.35 23.28
C PRO A 8 -27.14 63.99 23.86
N SER A 9 -26.29 63.34 24.69
CA SER A 9 -26.40 63.08 26.16
C SER A 9 -27.73 62.46 26.63
N GLN A 10 -27.77 61.20 27.11
CA GLN A 10 -27.57 60.76 28.51
C GLN A 10 -28.31 61.67 29.51
N ASP A 11 -29.21 61.18 30.38
CA ASP A 11 -28.90 60.21 31.45
C ASP A 11 -30.21 59.69 32.16
N PRO A 12 -30.19 58.93 33.27
CA PRO A 12 -30.69 57.55 33.39
C PRO A 12 -31.90 57.41 34.36
N ILE A 13 -32.32 56.17 34.70
CA ILE A 13 -32.66 55.70 36.07
C ILE A 13 -33.51 54.40 36.09
N THR A 14 -32.87 53.39 36.69
CA THR A 14 -33.30 52.28 37.57
C THR A 14 -34.27 51.16 37.14
N SER A 15 -33.81 49.98 37.57
CA SER A 15 -34.38 48.65 37.73
C SER A 15 -35.71 48.58 38.47
N ASP A 16 -36.54 47.58 38.15
CA ASP A 16 -36.67 46.35 38.94
C ASP A 16 -37.63 45.35 38.27
N ASP A 17 -37.24 44.07 38.35
CA ASP A 17 -38.03 42.83 38.44
C ASP A 17 -39.15 42.50 37.43
N ALA A 18 -38.93 41.46 36.62
CA ALA A 18 -39.36 40.09 36.95
C ALA A 18 -39.36 39.17 35.71
N ASP A 19 -38.54 38.13 35.81
CA ASP A 19 -38.87 36.73 35.49
C ASP A 19 -39.20 36.32 34.03
N SER A 20 -38.20 35.73 33.36
CA SER A 20 -38.44 34.56 32.51
C SER A 20 -37.18 33.69 32.43
N SER A 21 -37.18 32.64 33.24
CA SER A 21 -36.47 31.36 33.11
C SER A 21 -35.59 31.15 31.86
N ARG A 22 -34.27 31.09 32.05
CA ARG A 22 -33.31 30.44 31.14
C ARG A 22 -32.81 29.14 31.78
N LEU A 23 -33.11 28.01 31.13
CA LEU A 23 -32.38 26.75 31.27
C LEU A 23 -31.21 26.72 30.26
N ALA A 24 -30.18 25.95 30.63
CA ALA A 24 -28.78 25.92 30.17
C ALA A 24 -28.51 25.78 28.65
N PRO A 25 -27.31 26.17 28.17
CA PRO A 25 -26.74 25.65 26.93
C PRO A 25 -25.95 24.36 27.21
N GLY A 26 -26.44 23.25 26.66
CA GLY A 26 -25.73 21.97 26.60
C GLY A 26 -24.96 21.81 25.28
N ASN A 27 -23.77 21.21 25.41
CA ASN A 27 -23.03 20.37 24.46
C ASN A 27 -23.17 20.66 22.96
N LEU A 28 -22.17 21.34 22.41
CA LEU A 28 -21.80 21.22 20.99
C LEU A 28 -20.73 20.14 20.88
N VAL A 29 -21.09 19.04 20.24
CA VAL A 29 -20.23 17.92 19.88
C VAL A 29 -19.41 18.31 18.65
N SER A 30 -18.08 18.28 18.76
CA SER A 30 -17.16 18.40 17.63
C SER A 30 -17.22 17.16 16.72
N PRO A 31 -17.06 17.31 15.39
CA PRO A 31 -17.14 16.18 14.47
C PRO A 31 -15.91 15.26 14.59
N VAL A 32 -16.19 13.97 14.74
CA VAL A 32 -15.22 12.87 14.67
C VAL A 32 -14.83 12.64 13.20
N PRO A 33 -13.53 12.60 12.83
CA PRO A 33 -13.12 12.20 11.48
C PRO A 33 -13.41 10.70 11.27
N PRO A 34 -13.80 10.27 10.06
CA PRO A 34 -14.13 8.87 9.80
C PRO A 34 -12.88 7.99 9.96
N SER A 35 -13.08 6.91 10.72
CA SER A 35 -12.14 5.84 11.01
C SER A 35 -11.53 5.21 9.76
N SER A 36 -10.28 4.81 9.91
CA SER A 36 -9.57 3.87 9.04
C SER A 36 -10.45 2.66 8.72
N PHE A 37 -10.46 2.31 7.44
CA PHE A 37 -11.17 1.18 6.87
C PHE A 37 -10.62 -0.12 7.47
N ASN A 38 -11.41 -0.81 8.30
CA ASN A 38 -11.08 -2.10 8.88
C ASN A 38 -11.99 -3.19 8.25
N PRO A 39 -11.50 -4.01 7.31
CA PRO A 39 -12.32 -5.02 6.66
C PRO A 39 -12.35 -6.29 7.53
N GLY A 40 -13.28 -6.34 8.47
CA GLY A 40 -13.54 -7.59 9.20
C GLY A 40 -14.29 -7.41 10.51
N SER A 41 -15.63 -7.33 10.45
CA SER A 41 -16.48 -7.77 11.56
C SER A 41 -17.92 -7.91 11.08
N ALA A 42 -18.30 -9.12 10.68
CA ALA A 42 -19.70 -9.50 10.58
C ALA A 42 -20.26 -9.65 12.01
N ALA A 43 -21.30 -8.88 12.31
CA ALA A 43 -22.03 -8.94 13.57
C ALA A 43 -22.80 -10.27 13.70
N VAL A 44 -22.74 -10.89 14.88
CA VAL A 44 -23.68 -11.92 15.34
C VAL A 44 -24.30 -11.44 16.66
N PRO A 45 -25.63 -11.53 16.86
CA PRO A 45 -26.33 -10.90 17.98
C PRO A 45 -26.23 -11.66 19.31
N ALA A 46 -26.51 -10.92 20.38
CA ALA A 46 -26.29 -11.24 21.79
C ALA A 46 -27.30 -12.22 22.47
N SER A 47 -26.91 -12.63 23.68
CA SER A 47 -27.56 -13.43 24.76
C SER A 47 -27.05 -14.88 24.82
N ILE A 48 -26.58 -15.44 25.95
CA ILE A 48 -27.10 -15.50 27.34
C ILE A 48 -25.93 -15.67 28.36
N SER A 49 -26.10 -15.18 29.60
CA SER A 49 -25.19 -15.25 30.77
C SER A 49 -24.78 -16.67 31.25
N PRO A 50 -23.70 -16.82 32.05
CA PRO A 50 -23.03 -18.11 32.28
C PRO A 50 -23.54 -18.85 33.52
N SER A 51 -23.54 -20.19 33.45
CA SER A 51 -23.67 -21.09 34.60
C SER A 51 -22.42 -21.96 34.73
N ALA A 52 -21.95 -22.09 35.97
CA ALA A 52 -20.70 -22.72 36.37
C ALA A 52 -20.76 -24.25 36.40
N ASN A 53 -19.56 -24.86 36.37
CA ASN A 53 -19.21 -26.25 36.71
C ASN A 53 -19.45 -27.35 35.65
N GLN A 54 -18.44 -27.58 34.79
CA GLN A 54 -17.77 -28.89 34.61
C GLN A 54 -16.69 -28.80 33.51
N PRO A 55 -15.53 -29.46 33.67
CA PRO A 55 -14.51 -29.55 32.61
C PRO A 55 -14.96 -30.53 31.52
N PRO A 56 -14.85 -30.21 30.22
CA PRO A 56 -15.12 -31.19 29.18
C PRO A 56 -13.95 -32.17 29.08
N SER A 57 -14.25 -33.42 29.36
CA SER A 57 -13.45 -34.59 29.00
C SER A 57 -13.24 -34.67 27.49
N PHE A 58 -11.99 -34.75 27.03
CA PHE A 58 -11.66 -35.05 25.64
C PHE A 58 -12.14 -36.46 25.26
N PRO A 59 -12.99 -36.63 24.23
CA PRO A 59 -13.17 -37.93 23.62
C PRO A 59 -11.91 -38.30 22.84
N GLN A 60 -11.32 -39.44 23.20
CA GLN A 60 -10.25 -40.08 22.47
C GLN A 60 -10.61 -40.19 20.98
N THR A 61 -9.68 -39.76 20.13
CA THR A 61 -9.75 -39.93 18.68
C THR A 61 -9.88 -41.42 18.33
N PRO A 62 -10.96 -41.85 17.66
CA PRO A 62 -10.97 -43.15 17.01
C PRO A 62 -9.95 -43.14 15.87
N GLN A 63 -9.00 -44.07 15.88
CA GLN A 63 -8.19 -44.37 14.71
C GLN A 63 -9.11 -44.84 13.59
N VAL A 64 -9.13 -44.11 12.47
CA VAL A 64 -9.83 -44.51 11.25
C VAL A 64 -8.78 -45.09 10.26
N PRO A 65 -9.01 -46.30 9.71
CA PRO A 65 -8.14 -46.97 8.73
C PRO A 65 -8.05 -46.21 7.40
N PRO A 66 -7.07 -46.51 6.53
CA PRO A 66 -6.88 -45.81 5.25
C PRO A 66 -8.14 -45.95 4.38
N PHE A 67 -8.76 -44.81 4.07
CA PHE A 67 -9.91 -44.75 3.19
C PHE A 67 -9.45 -44.81 1.73
N VAL A 68 -9.70 -45.96 1.11
CA VAL A 68 -9.71 -46.14 -0.34
C VAL A 68 -11.04 -45.58 -0.85
N GLY A 69 -11.01 -44.33 -1.33
CA GLY A 69 -12.14 -43.69 -2.01
C GLY A 69 -12.14 -43.96 -3.52
N PRO A 70 -13.32 -44.01 -4.16
CA PRO A 70 -13.51 -44.55 -5.51
C PRO A 70 -12.83 -43.69 -6.58
N GLN A 71 -12.15 -44.36 -7.52
CA GLN A 71 -11.73 -43.76 -8.78
C GLN A 71 -12.97 -43.24 -9.51
N LEU A 72 -13.09 -41.92 -9.64
CA LEU A 72 -13.94 -41.33 -10.65
C LEU A 72 -13.47 -41.84 -12.01
N PRO A 73 -14.34 -42.37 -12.88
CA PRO A 73 -13.94 -42.67 -14.24
C PRO A 73 -13.57 -41.33 -14.90
N ILE A 74 -12.27 -41.14 -15.10
CA ILE A 74 -11.74 -40.15 -16.03
C ILE A 74 -12.35 -40.54 -17.37
N ASN A 75 -13.35 -39.79 -17.81
CA ASN A 75 -13.85 -39.90 -19.16
C ASN A 75 -12.91 -39.03 -20.00
N PRO A 76 -11.92 -39.59 -20.73
CA PRO A 76 -11.13 -38.78 -21.62
C PRO A 76 -12.10 -38.15 -22.63
N LYS A 77 -12.06 -36.82 -22.76
CA LYS A 77 -12.69 -36.12 -23.89
C LYS A 77 -12.33 -36.90 -25.16
N PRO A 78 -13.32 -37.30 -25.98
CA PRO A 78 -13.02 -38.11 -27.16
C PRO A 78 -12.05 -37.32 -28.05
N PRO A 79 -11.00 -37.96 -28.59
CA PRO A 79 -10.15 -37.31 -29.56
C PRO A 79 -11.04 -36.91 -30.74
N ARG A 80 -10.97 -35.65 -31.15
CA ARG A 80 -11.63 -35.13 -32.36
C ARG A 80 -11.25 -36.06 -33.53
N GLN A 81 -12.13 -36.98 -33.88
CA GLN A 81 -11.99 -37.80 -35.07
C GLN A 81 -12.09 -36.88 -36.28
N TRP A 82 -10.95 -36.55 -36.87
CA TRP A 82 -10.88 -36.02 -38.21
C TRP A 82 -11.43 -37.10 -39.14
N LYS A 83 -12.65 -36.89 -39.64
CA LYS A 83 -13.20 -37.70 -40.73
C LYS A 83 -12.23 -37.58 -41.90
N LYS A 84 -11.60 -38.69 -42.27
CA LYS A 84 -10.79 -38.82 -43.48
C LYS A 84 -11.66 -38.47 -44.68
N LEU A 85 -11.57 -37.23 -45.15
CA LEU A 85 -12.02 -36.87 -46.48
C LEU A 85 -11.05 -37.50 -47.47
N ALA A 86 -11.61 -38.33 -48.35
CA ALA A 86 -10.90 -38.95 -49.45
C ALA A 86 -10.24 -37.87 -50.32
N PHE A 87 -8.92 -37.96 -50.45
CA PHE A 87 -8.12 -37.19 -51.38
C PHE A 87 -8.55 -37.53 -52.82
N ILE A 88 -9.11 -36.55 -53.52
CA ILE A 88 -9.13 -36.50 -54.99
C ILE A 88 -7.87 -35.73 -55.41
N PRO A 89 -7.00 -36.26 -56.29
CA PRO A 89 -5.75 -35.61 -56.64
C PRO A 89 -6.03 -34.49 -57.66
N ALA A 90 -6.23 -33.27 -57.17
CA ALA A 90 -6.03 -32.04 -57.93
C ALA A 90 -4.84 -31.30 -57.30
N GLY A 91 -3.65 -31.80 -57.60
CA GLY A 91 -2.39 -31.46 -56.95
C GLY A 91 -1.91 -30.04 -57.26
N LEU A 92 -1.30 -29.46 -56.22
CA LEU A 92 -0.37 -28.33 -56.19
C LEU A 92 -0.91 -26.90 -56.20
N LEU A 93 -2.07 -26.58 -56.79
CA LEU A 93 -2.62 -25.21 -56.65
C LEU A 93 -3.44 -24.98 -55.37
N SER A 94 -4.10 -26.01 -54.84
CA SER A 94 -4.98 -25.90 -53.67
C SER A 94 -4.24 -25.83 -52.34
N LEU A 95 -3.09 -26.50 -52.20
CA LEU A 95 -2.26 -26.45 -51.00
C LEU A 95 -1.56 -25.10 -50.82
N ALA A 96 -1.14 -24.46 -51.92
CA ALA A 96 -0.60 -23.10 -51.87
C ALA A 96 -1.69 -22.08 -51.52
N VAL A 97 -2.91 -22.25 -52.01
CA VAL A 97 -4.04 -21.36 -51.67
C VAL A 97 -4.56 -21.60 -50.25
N VAL A 98 -4.59 -22.84 -49.74
CA VAL A 98 -4.96 -23.15 -48.35
C VAL A 98 -3.87 -22.72 -47.37
N ALA A 99 -2.60 -22.94 -47.70
CA ALA A 99 -1.49 -22.40 -46.93
C ALA A 99 -1.50 -20.86 -46.96
N ALA A 100 -1.69 -20.23 -48.13
CA ALA A 100 -1.73 -18.77 -48.25
C ALA A 100 -2.99 -18.16 -47.62
N SER A 101 -4.14 -18.85 -47.60
CA SER A 101 -5.36 -18.37 -46.93
C SER A 101 -5.32 -18.61 -45.42
N ALA A 102 -4.71 -19.70 -44.94
CA ALA A 102 -4.34 -19.85 -43.54
C ALA A 102 -3.30 -18.79 -43.14
N TRP A 103 -2.33 -18.48 -44.00
CA TRP A 103 -1.34 -17.41 -43.81
C TRP A 103 -1.99 -16.03 -43.80
N PHE A 104 -2.98 -15.77 -44.67
CA PHE A 104 -3.74 -14.51 -44.70
C PHE A 104 -4.75 -14.37 -43.54
N LEU A 105 -5.24 -15.48 -42.98
CA LEU A 105 -6.09 -15.46 -41.79
C LEU A 105 -5.28 -15.37 -40.49
N LEU A 106 -4.08 -15.96 -40.45
CA LEU A 106 -3.15 -15.89 -39.32
C LEU A 106 -2.28 -14.60 -39.32
N LEU A 107 -2.18 -13.89 -40.45
CA LEU A 107 -1.39 -12.66 -40.58
C LEU A 107 -2.24 -11.46 -41.02
N LYS A 108 -3.47 -11.30 -40.52
CA LYS A 108 -4.07 -9.96 -40.54
C LYS A 108 -3.33 -9.14 -39.49
N PRO A 109 -2.43 -8.21 -39.88
CA PRO A 109 -1.63 -7.44 -38.91
C PRO A 109 -2.52 -6.58 -37.99
N ASP A 110 -3.78 -6.41 -38.36
CA ASP A 110 -4.79 -5.61 -37.67
C ASP A 110 -5.94 -6.47 -37.10
N SER A 111 -5.77 -7.80 -37.01
CA SER A 111 -6.69 -8.65 -36.23
C SER A 111 -6.60 -8.28 -34.74
N PRO A 112 -7.67 -8.48 -33.94
CA PRO A 112 -7.62 -8.23 -32.51
C PRO A 112 -6.43 -8.90 -31.81
N ASP A 113 -6.12 -10.15 -32.17
CA ASP A 113 -5.01 -10.90 -31.57
C ASP A 113 -3.65 -10.36 -31.96
N ALA A 114 -3.45 -10.03 -33.24
CA ALA A 114 -2.20 -9.43 -33.69
C ALA A 114 -1.97 -8.04 -33.08
N VAL A 115 -3.04 -7.26 -32.88
CA VAL A 115 -2.98 -5.95 -32.23
C VAL A 115 -2.69 -6.10 -30.74
N PHE A 116 -3.35 -7.04 -30.05
CA PHE A 116 -3.15 -7.29 -28.63
C PHE A 116 -1.72 -7.77 -28.33
N LYS A 117 -1.27 -8.84 -29.00
CA LYS A 117 0.10 -9.34 -28.88
C LYS A 117 1.12 -8.23 -29.11
N LYS A 118 0.96 -7.46 -30.19
CA LYS A 118 1.91 -6.40 -30.51
C LYS A 118 1.90 -5.27 -29.48
N SER A 119 0.78 -5.05 -28.80
CA SER A 119 0.69 -4.08 -27.70
C SER A 119 1.48 -4.51 -26.46
N LEU A 120 1.50 -5.81 -26.14
CA LEU A 120 2.35 -6.36 -25.07
C LEU A 120 3.83 -6.16 -25.42
N GLU A 121 4.26 -6.57 -26.62
CA GLU A 121 5.64 -6.38 -27.08
C GLU A 121 6.08 -4.89 -27.06
N ASN A 122 5.17 -3.99 -27.46
CA ASN A 122 5.43 -2.56 -27.47
C ASN A 122 5.49 -1.96 -26.06
N ALA A 123 4.70 -2.46 -25.11
CA ALA A 123 4.75 -2.07 -23.70
C ALA A 123 6.09 -2.46 -23.08
N LEU A 124 6.56 -3.69 -23.34
CA LEU A 124 7.86 -4.22 -22.91
C LEU A 124 9.07 -3.64 -23.69
N SER A 125 8.82 -2.71 -24.62
CA SER A 125 9.85 -1.93 -25.34
C SER A 125 9.72 -0.42 -25.10
N THR A 126 9.09 -0.01 -24.01
CA THR A 126 8.82 1.40 -23.70
C THR A 126 9.88 1.95 -22.77
N LYS A 127 10.67 2.91 -23.27
CA LYS A 127 11.77 3.59 -22.55
C LYS A 127 11.31 4.68 -21.60
N SER A 128 10.20 5.32 -21.92
CA SER A 128 9.60 6.31 -21.04
C SER A 128 8.11 6.44 -21.29
N ILE A 129 7.36 6.82 -20.25
CA ILE A 129 5.92 6.87 -20.30
C ILE A 129 5.39 7.82 -19.23
N GLN A 130 4.24 8.44 -19.50
CA GLN A 130 3.43 9.11 -18.49
C GLN A 130 2.16 8.31 -18.25
N ILE A 131 1.90 8.01 -16.98
CA ILE A 131 0.74 7.28 -16.49
C ILE A 131 -0.11 8.27 -15.69
N GLU A 132 -1.37 8.42 -16.05
CA GLU A 132 -2.35 9.19 -15.28
C GLU A 132 -3.42 8.24 -14.76
N MET A 133 -3.42 8.01 -13.45
CA MET A 133 -4.44 7.24 -12.75
C MET A 133 -5.44 8.21 -12.14
N LYS A 134 -6.72 7.90 -12.32
CA LYS A 134 -7.85 8.58 -11.67
C LYS A 134 -8.73 7.55 -11.01
N GLU A 135 -8.92 7.70 -9.72
CA GLU A 135 -9.82 6.91 -8.90
C GLU A 135 -10.81 7.86 -8.21
N GLY A 136 -12.07 7.42 -8.07
CA GLY A 136 -13.07 8.22 -7.37
C GLY A 136 -14.13 7.35 -6.72
N SER A 137 -14.57 7.78 -5.55
CA SER A 137 -15.68 7.20 -4.81
C SER A 137 -16.43 8.30 -4.04
N GLY A 138 -17.70 8.52 -4.36
CA GLY A 138 -18.50 9.59 -3.74
C GLY A 138 -17.88 10.98 -3.95
N ASN A 139 -17.52 11.64 -2.85
CA ASN A 139 -16.90 12.98 -2.83
C ASN A 139 -15.37 12.95 -2.80
N TYR A 140 -14.76 11.76 -2.89
CA TYR A 140 -13.32 11.58 -2.93
C TYR A 140 -12.85 11.36 -4.38
N THR A 141 -11.76 12.01 -4.75
CA THR A 141 -11.05 11.76 -6.01
C THR A 141 -9.55 11.75 -5.76
N LEU A 142 -8.88 10.68 -6.22
CA LEU A 142 -7.44 10.54 -6.25
C LEU A 142 -6.96 10.64 -7.69
N THR A 143 -6.07 11.59 -7.96
CA THR A 143 -5.38 11.69 -9.25
C THR A 143 -3.89 11.50 -9.05
N THR A 144 -3.31 10.51 -9.72
CA THR A 144 -1.86 10.29 -9.72
C THR A 144 -1.33 10.47 -11.13
N VAL A 145 -0.34 11.36 -11.31
CA VAL A 145 0.39 11.52 -12.57
C VAL A 145 1.83 11.10 -12.37
N THR A 146 2.18 9.93 -12.89
CA THR A 146 3.53 9.36 -12.81
C THR A 146 4.23 9.45 -14.14
N LYS A 147 5.46 9.96 -14.14
CA LYS A 147 6.40 9.89 -15.27
C LYS A 147 7.45 8.85 -14.94
N ILE A 148 7.69 7.91 -15.86
CA ILE A 148 8.67 6.84 -15.69
C ILE A 148 9.67 6.89 -16.84
N ASP A 149 10.95 6.72 -16.53
CA ASP A 149 12.05 6.47 -17.47
C ASP A 149 12.70 5.13 -17.10
N THR A 150 12.60 4.20 -18.04
CA THR A 150 13.10 2.82 -17.97
C THR A 150 14.20 2.59 -19.01
N SER A 151 14.79 3.66 -19.57
CA SER A 151 15.89 3.54 -20.53
C SER A 151 17.01 2.64 -20.01
N ASP A 152 17.24 2.70 -18.69
CA ASP A 152 17.87 1.64 -17.90
C ASP A 152 16.80 0.99 -17.02
N VAL A 153 16.35 -0.20 -17.41
CA VAL A 153 15.25 -0.90 -16.73
C VAL A 153 15.67 -1.50 -15.38
N THR A 154 16.97 -1.64 -15.12
CA THR A 154 17.51 -2.10 -13.83
C THR A 154 17.62 -0.97 -12.81
N ASN A 155 17.53 0.28 -13.27
CA ASN A 155 17.49 1.45 -12.41
C ASN A 155 16.47 2.47 -12.93
N PRO A 156 15.18 2.12 -12.94
CA PRO A 156 14.14 3.00 -13.45
C PRO A 156 14.06 4.26 -12.59
N LYS A 157 13.67 5.37 -13.21
CA LYS A 157 13.43 6.64 -12.53
C LYS A 157 11.97 6.99 -12.63
N SER A 158 11.36 7.43 -11.55
CA SER A 158 10.00 7.93 -11.56
C SER A 158 9.88 9.30 -10.89
N SER A 159 8.89 10.06 -11.34
CA SER A 159 8.40 11.24 -10.63
C SER A 159 6.88 11.23 -10.67
N SER A 160 6.27 11.31 -9.50
CA SER A 160 4.83 11.19 -9.34
C SER A 160 4.28 12.45 -8.68
N VAL A 161 3.14 12.92 -9.14
CA VAL A 161 2.34 13.93 -8.44
C VAL A 161 1.02 13.28 -8.08
N ILE A 162 0.72 13.24 -6.79
CA ILE A 162 -0.53 12.72 -6.24
C ILE A 162 -1.36 13.91 -5.78
N THR A 163 -2.61 13.96 -6.22
CA THR A 163 -3.59 14.96 -5.80
C THR A 163 -4.80 14.25 -5.21
N ASP A 164 -5.01 14.45 -3.92
CA ASP A 164 -6.19 14.04 -3.19
C ASP A 164 -7.19 15.19 -3.17
N GLU A 165 -8.44 14.90 -3.49
CA GLU A 165 -9.55 15.84 -3.37
C GLU A 165 -10.68 15.23 -2.56
N TYR A 166 -11.05 15.88 -1.46
CA TYR A 166 -12.14 15.45 -0.58
C TYR A 166 -13.04 16.63 -0.25
N ASN A 167 -14.34 16.53 -0.55
CA ASN A 167 -15.32 17.62 -0.35
C ASN A 167 -14.89 18.98 -0.97
N GLY A 168 -14.11 18.94 -2.06
CA GLY A 168 -13.62 20.13 -2.78
C GLY A 168 -12.33 20.74 -2.23
N GLU A 169 -11.83 20.27 -1.09
CA GLU A 169 -10.49 20.58 -0.59
C GLU A 169 -9.47 19.67 -1.27
N LYS A 170 -8.28 20.20 -1.59
CA LYS A 170 -7.23 19.48 -2.34
C LYS A 170 -5.93 19.45 -1.56
N SER A 171 -5.25 18.31 -1.56
CA SER A 171 -3.86 18.18 -1.13
C SER A 171 -3.03 17.64 -2.28
N THR A 172 -1.76 18.02 -2.33
CA THR A 172 -0.82 17.54 -3.33
C THR A 172 0.46 17.05 -2.67
N SER A 173 0.91 15.88 -3.11
CA SER A 173 2.19 15.30 -2.73
C SER A 173 2.99 14.98 -3.98
N GLU A 174 4.30 15.25 -3.94
CA GLU A 174 5.23 14.94 -5.01
C GLU A 174 6.20 13.86 -4.55
N PHE A 175 6.55 12.97 -5.47
CA PHE A 175 7.46 11.87 -5.25
C PHE A 175 8.50 11.80 -6.35
N TYR A 176 9.68 11.34 -5.98
CA TYR A 176 10.73 10.97 -6.90
C TYR A 176 11.36 9.68 -6.41
N SER A 177 11.58 8.71 -7.28
CA SER A 177 12.28 7.50 -6.87
C SER A 177 13.12 6.87 -7.97
N THR A 178 14.13 6.13 -7.53
CA THR A 178 14.93 5.21 -8.32
C THR A 178 14.83 3.81 -7.71
N SER A 179 15.62 2.85 -8.18
CA SER A 179 15.77 1.55 -7.50
C SER A 179 16.35 1.67 -6.08
N LYS A 180 17.08 2.75 -5.78
CA LYS A 180 17.86 2.92 -4.54
C LYS A 180 17.43 4.09 -3.69
N ASP A 181 16.94 5.16 -4.31
CA ASP A 181 16.61 6.39 -3.61
C ASP A 181 15.13 6.70 -3.74
N ALA A 182 14.53 7.22 -2.68
CA ALA A 182 13.15 7.68 -2.68
C ALA A 182 13.05 9.01 -1.95
N PHE A 183 12.30 9.94 -2.55
CA PHE A 183 12.07 11.27 -2.03
C PHE A 183 10.58 11.57 -2.10
N PHE A 184 10.11 12.35 -1.13
CA PHE A 184 8.75 12.86 -1.13
C PHE A 184 8.72 14.31 -0.66
N LYS A 185 7.66 15.01 -1.03
CA LYS A 185 7.36 16.38 -0.63
C LYS A 185 5.85 16.52 -0.50
N ILE A 186 5.37 16.87 0.69
CA ILE A 186 3.95 17.11 0.95
C ILE A 186 3.72 18.61 0.84
N ALA A 187 2.94 19.07 -0.13
CA ALA A 187 2.73 20.49 -0.39
C ALA A 187 1.60 21.11 0.45
N ASP A 188 0.59 20.31 0.80
CA ASP A 188 -0.53 20.76 1.63
C ASP A 188 -0.86 19.72 2.70
N THR A 189 -0.75 20.14 3.95
CA THR A 189 -0.92 19.31 5.13
C THR A 189 -2.33 19.43 5.74
N GLY A 190 -3.19 20.32 5.21
CA GLY A 190 -4.51 20.62 5.77
C GLY A 190 -5.49 19.45 5.75
N LEU A 191 -5.61 18.75 4.61
CA LEU A 191 -6.53 17.62 4.44
C LEU A 191 -6.27 16.45 5.40
N TYR A 192 -5.04 16.33 5.89
CA TYR A 192 -4.60 15.23 6.74
C TYR A 192 -4.57 15.60 8.23
N GLY A 193 -5.03 16.80 8.60
CA GLY A 193 -4.88 17.31 9.97
C GLY A 193 -3.42 17.52 10.37
N LEU A 194 -2.54 17.71 9.38
CA LEU A 194 -1.09 17.84 9.55
C LEU A 194 -0.66 19.32 9.52
N SER A 195 -1.53 20.26 9.92
CA SER A 195 -1.24 21.71 9.88
C SER A 195 0.04 22.09 10.65
N GLU A 196 0.37 21.35 11.70
CA GLU A 196 1.60 21.52 12.49
C GLU A 196 2.88 21.11 11.74
N LEU A 197 2.76 20.29 10.68
CA LEU A 197 3.86 19.97 9.75
C LEU A 197 4.14 21.12 8.77
N SER A 198 3.57 22.31 8.96
CA SER A 198 3.86 23.49 8.12
C SER A 198 5.35 23.81 8.01
N SER A 199 6.15 23.45 9.02
CA SER A 199 7.61 23.63 9.04
C SER A 199 8.36 22.74 8.04
N VAL A 200 7.78 21.59 7.66
CA VAL A 200 8.31 20.64 6.66
C VAL A 200 7.48 20.60 5.37
N SER A 201 6.32 21.25 5.36
CA SER A 201 5.49 21.40 4.17
C SER A 201 6.26 22.07 3.03
N GLY A 202 6.12 21.51 1.83
CA GLY A 202 6.78 21.97 0.62
C GLY A 202 8.28 21.68 0.56
N LYS A 203 8.85 20.94 1.52
CA LYS A 203 10.27 20.57 1.51
C LYS A 203 10.46 19.11 1.09
N TRP A 204 11.53 18.86 0.33
CA TRP A 204 11.91 17.49 -0.04
C TRP A 204 12.54 16.74 1.13
N VAL A 205 12.03 15.55 1.40
CA VAL A 205 12.56 14.58 2.37
C VAL A 205 13.08 13.37 1.60
N GLN A 206 14.26 12.87 1.94
CA GLN A 206 14.77 11.61 1.39
C GLN A 206 14.36 10.45 2.31
N ALA A 207 13.38 9.66 1.88
CA ALA A 207 12.87 8.50 2.60
C ALA A 207 13.73 7.25 2.43
N GLN A 208 14.44 7.11 1.31
CA GLN A 208 15.31 5.97 1.06
C GLN A 208 16.61 6.45 0.45
N LYS A 209 17.72 5.87 0.88
CA LYS A 209 19.05 6.17 0.36
C LYS A 209 19.84 4.90 0.14
N ASP A 210 20.41 4.75 -1.05
CA ASP A 210 21.26 3.60 -1.39
C ASP A 210 20.60 2.24 -1.12
N GLY A 211 19.28 2.15 -1.30
CA GLY A 211 18.48 0.95 -1.06
C GLY A 211 18.01 0.78 0.39
N GLN A 212 18.52 1.56 1.34
CA GLN A 212 18.20 1.44 2.75
C GLN A 212 17.00 2.31 3.15
N SER A 213 16.02 1.69 3.79
CA SER A 213 14.90 2.37 4.45
C SER A 213 15.27 2.71 5.90
N PRO A 214 14.87 3.85 6.43
CA PRO A 214 15.18 4.32 7.79
C PRO A 214 14.54 3.52 8.93
N GLY A 215 13.87 2.39 8.68
CA GLY A 215 13.53 1.40 9.70
C GLY A 215 12.38 1.78 10.64
N VAL A 216 11.48 2.67 10.21
CA VAL A 216 10.26 3.04 10.95
C VAL A 216 9.02 2.77 10.09
N ASP A 217 8.13 1.92 10.60
CA ASP A 217 6.99 1.36 9.86
C ASP A 217 5.80 2.31 9.69
N THR A 218 5.72 3.41 10.45
CA THR A 218 4.45 4.12 10.65
C THR A 218 4.03 5.11 9.57
N TYR A 219 4.93 5.59 8.71
CA TYR A 219 4.57 6.50 7.58
C TYR A 219 4.94 5.97 6.18
N SER A 220 5.09 4.66 6.13
CA SER A 220 5.28 3.81 4.95
C SER A 220 4.27 4.11 3.82
N ALA A 221 2.98 4.28 4.14
CA ALA A 221 1.90 4.34 3.14
C ALA A 221 2.04 5.47 2.09
N LEU A 222 2.46 6.67 2.49
CA LEU A 222 2.65 7.77 1.54
C LEU A 222 3.87 7.53 0.65
N SER A 223 4.96 6.99 1.20
CA SER A 223 6.17 6.69 0.42
C SER A 223 5.96 5.58 -0.62
N TYR A 224 5.06 4.63 -0.35
CA TYR A 224 4.79 3.52 -1.25
C TYR A 224 3.92 3.91 -2.45
N THR A 225 2.83 4.67 -2.26
CA THR A 225 1.90 5.04 -3.37
C THR A 225 2.55 5.89 -4.46
N GLY A 226 3.55 6.69 -4.11
CA GLY A 226 4.34 7.49 -5.06
C GLY A 226 5.58 6.80 -5.62
N SER A 227 5.96 5.63 -5.09
CA SER A 227 7.16 4.89 -5.48
C SER A 227 7.07 4.38 -6.92
N TYR A 228 8.23 4.19 -7.55
CA TYR A 228 8.27 3.57 -8.87
C TYR A 228 7.69 2.15 -8.82
N SER A 229 7.93 1.37 -7.76
CA SER A 229 7.43 0.00 -7.63
C SER A 229 5.90 -0.06 -7.71
N TRP A 230 5.21 0.88 -7.07
CA TRP A 230 3.75 0.97 -7.11
C TRP A 230 3.20 1.27 -8.51
N SER A 231 3.88 2.13 -9.28
CA SER A 231 3.44 2.50 -10.63
C SER A 231 3.96 1.57 -11.74
N PHE A 232 4.99 0.78 -11.46
CA PHE A 232 5.67 -0.09 -12.42
C PHE A 232 5.11 -1.51 -12.41
N PHE A 233 4.83 -2.05 -11.23
CA PHE A 233 4.19 -3.35 -11.04
C PHE A 233 2.66 -3.19 -10.98
N GLY A 234 1.93 -4.27 -11.26
CA GLY A 234 0.47 -4.31 -11.23
C GLY A 234 -0.12 -4.92 -12.51
N TYR A 235 -1.26 -4.37 -12.96
CA TYR A 235 -2.05 -4.94 -14.06
C TYR A 235 -1.43 -4.79 -15.45
N PHE A 236 -0.48 -3.87 -15.65
CA PHE A 236 0.10 -3.65 -16.96
C PHE A 236 1.48 -3.01 -16.90
N ILE A 237 2.51 -3.82 -17.15
CA ILE A 237 3.91 -3.40 -17.05
C ILE A 237 4.38 -2.73 -18.34
N ASN A 238 5.03 -1.56 -18.20
CA ASN A 238 5.75 -0.88 -19.27
C ASN A 238 7.22 -0.74 -18.90
N GLY A 239 8.12 -1.24 -19.73
CA GLY A 239 9.57 -1.18 -19.49
C GLY A 239 10.35 -1.36 -20.78
N ASN A 240 11.64 -1.04 -20.78
CA ASN A 240 12.52 -1.24 -21.93
C ASN A 240 13.43 -2.45 -21.69
N PHE A 241 12.86 -3.63 -21.88
CA PHE A 241 13.56 -4.89 -21.66
C PHE A 241 14.39 -5.33 -22.87
N GLU A 242 15.37 -6.20 -22.65
CA GLU A 242 16.19 -6.78 -23.71
C GLU A 242 15.39 -7.70 -24.62
N SER A 243 15.89 -8.01 -25.83
CA SER A 243 15.15 -8.82 -26.82
C SER A 243 14.66 -10.15 -26.27
N ASP A 244 15.52 -10.82 -25.51
CA ASP A 244 15.26 -12.18 -25.01
C ASP A 244 14.25 -12.14 -23.87
N GLN A 245 14.40 -11.20 -22.94
CA GLN A 245 13.44 -10.94 -21.87
C GLN A 245 12.06 -10.56 -22.42
N LYS A 246 12.00 -9.68 -23.42
CA LYS A 246 10.73 -9.31 -24.07
C LYS A 246 10.02 -10.52 -24.64
N LYS A 247 10.76 -11.41 -25.30
CA LYS A 247 10.19 -12.63 -25.87
C LYS A 247 9.67 -13.53 -24.76
N GLU A 248 10.49 -13.81 -23.74
CA GLU A 248 10.13 -14.62 -22.58
C GLU A 248 8.87 -14.10 -21.88
N PHE A 249 8.83 -12.80 -21.56
CA PHE A 249 7.69 -12.15 -20.93
C PHE A 249 6.44 -12.14 -21.81
N THR A 250 6.59 -11.88 -23.11
CA THR A 250 5.45 -11.93 -24.03
C THR A 250 4.89 -13.35 -24.16
N ASP A 251 5.76 -14.36 -24.23
CA ASP A 251 5.34 -15.75 -24.33
C ASP A 251 4.67 -16.19 -23.02
N PHE A 252 5.21 -15.84 -21.85
CA PHE A 252 4.58 -16.10 -20.55
C PHE A 252 3.17 -15.53 -20.47
N LEU A 253 2.99 -14.25 -20.84
CA LEU A 253 1.69 -13.58 -20.80
C LEU A 253 0.65 -14.24 -21.71
N LEU A 254 1.07 -14.74 -22.88
CA LEU A 254 0.18 -15.35 -23.87
C LEU A 254 -0.09 -16.83 -23.60
N GLU A 255 0.91 -17.60 -23.17
CA GLU A 255 0.80 -19.04 -22.93
C GLU A 255 0.01 -19.36 -21.66
N ASN A 256 0.09 -18.51 -20.64
CA ASN A 256 -0.66 -18.65 -19.39
C ASN A 256 -1.97 -17.84 -19.40
N GLU A 257 -2.34 -17.24 -20.54
CA GLU A 257 -3.57 -16.46 -20.68
C GLU A 257 -3.75 -15.43 -19.54
N VAL A 258 -2.66 -14.76 -19.14
CA VAL A 258 -2.65 -13.77 -18.03
C VAL A 258 -3.72 -12.69 -18.26
N TYR A 259 -3.94 -12.36 -19.53
CA TYR A 259 -5.01 -11.49 -20.00
C TYR A 259 -5.87 -12.26 -21.02
N ASP A 260 -6.88 -12.99 -20.55
CA ASP A 260 -7.82 -13.70 -21.42
C ASP A 260 -8.88 -12.73 -21.97
N TYR A 261 -9.26 -12.91 -23.22
CA TYR A 261 -10.32 -12.14 -23.85
C TYR A 261 -10.91 -12.88 -25.06
N ASN A 262 -12.15 -12.54 -25.40
CA ASN A 262 -12.79 -13.05 -26.61
C ASN A 262 -12.61 -12.08 -27.80
N ALA A 263 -11.81 -12.47 -28.79
CA ALA A 263 -11.51 -11.67 -29.99
C ALA A 263 -12.77 -11.22 -30.77
N ASP A 264 -13.83 -12.05 -30.81
CA ASP A 264 -15.09 -11.72 -31.50
C ASP A 264 -15.92 -10.67 -30.75
N ARG A 265 -15.61 -10.44 -29.45
CA ARG A 265 -16.26 -9.43 -28.61
C ARG A 265 -15.53 -8.10 -28.56
N VAL A 266 -14.36 -7.99 -29.20
CA VAL A 266 -13.56 -6.76 -29.23
C VAL A 266 -14.32 -5.65 -29.93
N LYS A 267 -14.53 -4.54 -29.22
CA LYS A 267 -15.34 -3.40 -29.71
C LYS A 267 -14.44 -2.34 -30.31
N THR A 268 -14.92 -1.63 -31.32
CA THR A 268 -14.30 -0.37 -31.74
C THR A 268 -15.01 0.79 -31.05
N ARG A 269 -14.25 1.69 -30.41
CA ARG A 269 -14.77 2.95 -29.86
C ARG A 269 -13.93 4.14 -30.31
N THR A 270 -14.52 5.32 -30.34
CA THR A 270 -13.78 6.57 -30.51
C THR A 270 -13.57 7.20 -29.13
N VAL A 271 -12.32 7.39 -28.73
CA VAL A 271 -11.93 8.04 -27.47
C VAL A 271 -10.99 9.18 -27.83
N ASP A 272 -11.30 10.40 -27.37
CA ASP A 272 -10.53 11.61 -27.68
C ASP A 272 -10.26 11.82 -29.18
N GLY A 273 -11.27 11.52 -30.00
CA GLY A 273 -11.20 11.62 -31.47
C GLY A 273 -10.39 10.53 -32.17
N LYS A 274 -9.86 9.54 -31.44
CA LYS A 274 -9.07 8.43 -31.99
C LYS A 274 -9.84 7.11 -31.91
N LYS A 275 -9.73 6.29 -32.95
CA LYS A 275 -10.26 4.93 -32.98
C LYS A 275 -9.44 4.05 -32.03
N GLN A 276 -10.10 3.37 -31.11
CA GLN A 276 -9.53 2.43 -30.14
C GLN A 276 -10.23 1.08 -30.28
N LEU A 277 -9.49 -0.01 -30.14
CA LEU A 277 -10.06 -1.34 -29.89
C LEU A 277 -10.21 -1.53 -28.38
N VAL A 278 -11.35 -2.02 -27.93
CA VAL A 278 -11.67 -2.22 -26.51
C VAL A 278 -11.84 -3.71 -26.26
N TYR A 279 -10.95 -4.23 -25.42
CA TYR A 279 -10.87 -5.62 -25.00
C TYR A 279 -11.46 -5.73 -23.60
N ASP A 280 -12.43 -6.61 -23.44
CA ASP A 280 -12.98 -7.03 -22.15
C ASP A 280 -12.07 -8.16 -21.66
N VAL A 281 -11.25 -7.89 -20.65
CA VAL A 281 -10.13 -8.73 -20.23
C VAL A 281 -10.43 -9.37 -18.88
N ASP A 282 -10.40 -10.69 -18.85
CA ASP A 282 -10.37 -11.49 -17.63
C ASP A 282 -8.90 -11.73 -17.26
N VAL A 283 -8.50 -11.38 -16.03
CA VAL A 283 -7.11 -11.47 -15.57
C VAL A 283 -6.92 -12.66 -14.66
N SER A 284 -5.95 -13.52 -14.97
CA SER A 284 -5.49 -14.55 -14.05
C SER A 284 -4.64 -13.91 -12.96
N GLU A 285 -5.17 -13.80 -11.74
CA GLU A 285 -4.48 -13.19 -10.60
C GLU A 285 -3.18 -13.93 -10.24
N GLU A 286 -3.23 -15.26 -10.21
CA GLU A 286 -2.09 -16.12 -9.89
C GLU A 286 -0.96 -15.92 -10.91
N ASP A 287 -1.28 -16.00 -12.21
CA ASP A 287 -0.28 -15.86 -13.27
C ASP A 287 0.20 -14.42 -13.42
N LEU A 288 -0.65 -13.42 -13.15
CA LEU A 288 -0.23 -12.01 -13.15
C LEU A 288 0.77 -11.74 -12.02
N LYS A 289 0.53 -12.31 -10.82
CA LYS A 289 1.44 -12.20 -9.68
C LYS A 289 2.78 -12.86 -10.01
N GLU A 290 2.76 -14.06 -10.59
CA GLU A 290 3.97 -14.76 -11.02
C GLU A 290 4.73 -13.97 -12.11
N PHE A 291 4.01 -13.40 -13.09
CA PHE A 291 4.61 -12.52 -14.10
C PHE A 291 5.33 -11.32 -13.47
N ASN A 292 4.70 -10.65 -12.51
CA ASN A 292 5.31 -9.48 -11.85
C ASN A 292 6.55 -9.87 -11.03
N LYS A 293 6.56 -11.06 -10.40
CA LYS A 293 7.76 -11.60 -9.73
C LYS A 293 8.90 -11.87 -10.71
N GLN A 294 8.62 -12.47 -11.86
CA GLN A 294 9.62 -12.70 -12.90
C GLN A 294 10.23 -11.39 -13.41
N VAL A 295 9.39 -10.37 -13.63
CA VAL A 295 9.86 -9.04 -14.00
C VAL A 295 10.72 -8.44 -12.89
N ALA A 296 10.28 -8.47 -11.63
CA ALA A 296 11.04 -7.93 -10.50
C ALA A 296 12.42 -8.56 -10.36
N LYS A 297 12.49 -9.90 -10.45
CA LYS A 297 13.75 -10.64 -10.46
C LYS A 297 14.68 -10.22 -11.60
N SER A 298 14.13 -9.95 -12.78
CA SER A 298 14.91 -9.54 -13.95
C SER A 298 15.57 -8.16 -13.82
N ILE A 299 15.09 -7.35 -12.85
CA ILE A 299 15.58 -6.00 -12.58
C ILE A 299 16.14 -5.84 -11.16
N ASP A 300 16.45 -6.94 -10.48
CA ASP A 300 17.04 -6.99 -9.13
C ASP A 300 16.18 -6.30 -8.05
N VAL A 301 14.87 -6.51 -8.13
CA VAL A 301 13.90 -5.99 -7.15
C VAL A 301 13.42 -7.15 -6.27
N ASP A 302 13.43 -6.92 -4.96
CA ASP A 302 12.93 -7.87 -3.97
C ASP A 302 11.47 -8.24 -4.26
N GLU A 303 11.18 -9.53 -4.44
CA GLU A 303 9.85 -10.04 -4.74
C GLU A 303 8.83 -9.68 -3.64
N ARG A 304 9.26 -9.48 -2.39
CA ARG A 304 8.38 -9.02 -1.31
C ARG A 304 7.73 -7.67 -1.62
N LYS A 305 8.47 -6.76 -2.27
CA LYS A 305 7.93 -5.47 -2.73
C LYS A 305 6.87 -5.62 -3.82
N VAL A 306 6.90 -6.72 -4.58
CA VAL A 306 5.84 -7.03 -5.53
C VAL A 306 4.59 -7.45 -4.78
N GLU A 307 4.72 -8.37 -3.82
CA GLU A 307 3.58 -8.89 -3.06
C GLU A 307 2.85 -7.81 -2.24
N GLU A 308 3.59 -6.84 -1.70
CA GLU A 308 3.03 -5.66 -1.00
C GLU A 308 2.16 -4.77 -1.91
N ASN A 309 2.40 -4.74 -3.22
CA ASN A 309 1.62 -3.93 -4.17
C ASN A 309 0.34 -4.63 -4.65
N TYR A 310 0.18 -5.93 -4.38
CA TYR A 310 -1.00 -6.70 -4.77
C TYR A 310 -2.09 -6.63 -3.71
N VAL A 311 -2.83 -5.53 -3.70
CA VAL A 311 -4.14 -5.48 -3.02
C VAL A 311 -5.22 -5.80 -4.06
N LEU A 312 -5.26 -7.06 -4.51
CA LEU A 312 -6.40 -7.60 -5.26
C LEU A 312 -7.26 -8.34 -4.25
N SER A 313 -8.41 -7.77 -3.88
CA SER A 313 -9.23 -8.33 -2.80
C SER A 313 -10.63 -8.75 -3.25
N SER A 314 -10.90 -8.83 -4.55
CA SER A 314 -12.26 -9.16 -5.01
C SER A 314 -12.28 -10.14 -6.18
N SER A 315 -13.27 -11.03 -6.15
CA SER A 315 -13.54 -12.02 -7.19
C SER A 315 -14.20 -11.42 -8.45
N ASP A 316 -14.52 -10.11 -8.45
CA ASP A 316 -15.45 -9.49 -9.40
C ASP A 316 -14.80 -8.33 -10.20
N ILE A 317 -13.46 -8.29 -10.26
CA ILE A 317 -12.71 -7.25 -10.98
C ILE A 317 -13.00 -7.33 -12.49
N LYS A 318 -13.41 -6.21 -13.09
CA LYS A 318 -13.59 -6.08 -14.55
C LYS A 318 -12.62 -5.11 -15.16
N ILE A 319 -11.85 -5.56 -16.16
CA ILE A 319 -10.79 -4.78 -16.77
C ILE A 319 -11.04 -4.60 -18.28
N ASP A 320 -11.11 -3.34 -18.73
CA ASP A 320 -11.17 -2.99 -20.15
C ASP A 320 -9.82 -2.43 -20.61
N PHE A 321 -9.19 -3.04 -21.62
CA PHE A 321 -8.02 -2.50 -22.30
C PHE A 321 -8.42 -1.73 -23.56
N TYR A 322 -7.97 -0.48 -23.69
CA TYR A 322 -8.16 0.36 -24.86
C TYR A 322 -6.84 0.45 -25.63
N ILE A 323 -6.81 -0.12 -26.84
CA ILE A 323 -5.61 -0.23 -27.66
C ILE A 323 -5.76 0.60 -28.93
N ASP A 324 -4.78 1.48 -29.20
CA ASP A 324 -4.71 2.20 -30.47
C ASP A 324 -4.29 1.20 -31.54
N PRO A 325 -5.14 0.87 -32.54
CA PRO A 325 -4.83 -0.16 -33.52
C PRO A 325 -3.71 0.24 -34.48
N LYS A 326 -3.41 1.53 -34.64
CA LYS A 326 -2.32 2.02 -35.50
C LYS A 326 -0.99 1.94 -34.78
N GLN A 327 -0.95 2.42 -33.54
CA GLN A 327 0.27 2.43 -32.73
C GLN A 327 0.53 1.07 -32.06
N LYS A 328 -0.51 0.25 -31.93
CA LYS A 328 -0.53 -1.02 -31.21
C LYS A 328 0.00 -0.82 -29.80
N ARG A 329 -0.63 0.09 -29.06
CA ARG A 329 -0.28 0.45 -27.69
C ARG A 329 -1.56 0.55 -26.87
N VAL A 330 -1.52 -0.01 -25.66
CA VAL A 330 -2.55 0.24 -24.65
C VAL A 330 -2.48 1.71 -24.29
N THR A 331 -3.55 2.46 -24.54
CA THR A 331 -3.62 3.90 -24.24
C THR A 331 -4.44 4.19 -23.00
N LYS A 332 -5.28 3.23 -22.60
CA LYS A 332 -6.08 3.33 -21.38
C LYS A 332 -6.46 1.95 -20.87
N VAL A 333 -6.47 1.80 -19.55
CA VAL A 333 -7.02 0.65 -18.83
C VAL A 333 -8.11 1.18 -17.92
N LYS A 334 -9.28 0.52 -17.91
CA LYS A 334 -10.35 0.83 -16.96
C LYS A 334 -10.61 -0.38 -16.09
N ILE A 335 -10.53 -0.20 -14.78
CA ILE A 335 -10.76 -1.24 -13.78
C ILE A 335 -12.02 -0.86 -13.00
N ASN A 336 -12.93 -1.81 -12.85
CA ASN A 336 -14.09 -1.65 -11.98
C ASN A 336 -14.05 -2.78 -10.96
N ASP A 337 -13.94 -2.41 -9.69
CA ASP A 337 -13.88 -3.35 -8.57
C ASP A 337 -14.82 -2.85 -7.46
N SER A 338 -15.83 -3.65 -7.11
CA SER A 338 -16.66 -3.42 -5.91
C SER A 338 -17.26 -2.01 -5.78
N GLY A 339 -17.53 -1.33 -6.89
CA GLY A 339 -18.07 0.03 -6.95
C GLY A 339 -17.03 1.15 -7.10
N ILE A 340 -15.74 0.82 -7.01
CA ILE A 340 -14.62 1.72 -7.32
C ILE A 340 -14.33 1.63 -8.82
N SER A 341 -14.30 2.78 -9.49
CA SER A 341 -13.92 2.88 -10.90
C SER A 341 -12.57 3.58 -11.01
N MET A 342 -11.57 2.85 -11.47
CA MET A 342 -10.23 3.37 -11.74
C MET A 342 -10.02 3.49 -13.26
N GLU A 343 -9.52 4.64 -13.70
CA GLU A 343 -9.11 4.86 -15.08
C GLU A 343 -7.62 5.19 -15.11
N VAL A 344 -6.84 4.40 -15.85
CA VAL A 344 -5.40 4.57 -16.04
C VAL A 344 -5.13 4.93 -17.49
N LYS A 345 -4.57 6.10 -17.76
CA LYS A 345 -4.21 6.56 -19.10
C LYS A 345 -2.70 6.52 -19.31
N PHE A 346 -2.29 6.10 -20.50
CA PHE A 346 -0.90 5.97 -20.89
C PHE A 346 -0.59 6.92 -22.05
N THR A 347 0.38 7.80 -21.86
CA THR A 347 0.79 8.81 -22.84
C THR A 347 2.32 9.01 -22.85
N GLY A 348 2.83 9.82 -23.78
CA GLY A 348 4.25 10.19 -23.80
C GLY A 348 5.22 9.03 -24.06
N PHE A 349 4.77 7.95 -24.72
CA PHE A 349 5.60 6.79 -25.03
C PHE A 349 6.91 7.18 -25.71
N ASN A 350 8.04 6.88 -25.05
CA ASN A 350 9.41 7.17 -25.48
C ASN A 350 9.72 8.67 -25.67
N SER A 351 8.89 9.57 -25.14
CA SER A 351 9.10 11.02 -25.19
C SER A 351 8.94 11.71 -23.84
N THR A 352 8.39 11.03 -22.84
CA THR A 352 8.33 11.52 -21.47
C THR A 352 9.73 11.75 -20.91
N THR A 353 9.91 12.88 -20.25
CA THR A 353 11.13 13.23 -19.52
C THR A 353 10.82 13.26 -18.03
N VAL A 354 11.59 12.50 -17.25
CA VAL A 354 11.54 12.54 -15.78
C VAL A 354 12.47 13.68 -15.30
N PRO A 355 12.03 14.53 -14.36
CA PRO A 355 12.90 15.57 -13.79
C PRO A 355 14.14 14.97 -13.11
N PRO A 356 15.21 15.76 -12.88
CA PRO A 356 16.34 15.29 -12.09
C PRO A 356 15.91 15.01 -10.64
N ALA A 357 16.66 14.14 -9.95
CA ALA A 357 16.44 13.86 -8.54
C ALA A 357 16.48 15.15 -7.72
N PRO A 358 15.53 15.34 -6.78
CA PRO A 358 15.55 16.48 -5.88
C PRO A 358 16.72 16.37 -4.89
N LYS A 359 17.03 17.48 -4.21
CA LYS A 359 17.94 17.48 -3.08
C LYS A 359 17.13 17.43 -1.78
N PRO A 360 17.53 16.64 -0.77
CA PRO A 360 16.86 16.66 0.52
C PRO A 360 17.06 18.03 1.17
N GLU A 361 15.97 18.60 1.65
CA GLU A 361 15.92 19.87 2.39
C GLU A 361 15.68 19.64 3.89
N VAL A 362 15.15 18.48 4.25
CA VAL A 362 14.91 18.03 5.63
C VAL A 362 15.42 16.59 5.74
N SER A 363 16.04 16.25 6.87
CA SER A 363 16.44 14.86 7.14
C SER A 363 15.19 14.02 7.42
N TYR A 364 15.23 12.72 7.10
CA TYR A 364 14.11 11.84 7.44
C TYR A 364 13.88 11.75 8.95
N GLU A 365 14.96 11.75 9.74
CA GLU A 365 14.89 11.76 11.21
C GLU A 365 14.16 13.00 11.75
N ASP A 366 14.43 14.19 11.19
CA ASP A 366 13.73 15.42 11.60
C ASP A 366 12.26 15.40 11.15
N TYR A 367 11.97 14.82 9.99
CA TYR A 367 10.59 14.64 9.54
C TYR A 367 9.79 13.72 10.47
N VAL A 368 10.36 12.56 10.85
CA VAL A 368 9.72 11.62 11.78
C VAL A 368 9.52 12.24 13.15
N LYS A 369 10.51 12.94 13.71
CA LYS A 369 10.38 13.64 15.00
C LYS A 369 9.19 14.61 15.02
N LEU A 370 8.96 15.33 13.92
CA LEU A 370 7.85 16.28 13.82
C LEU A 370 6.49 15.58 13.66
N ILE A 371 6.45 14.40 13.04
CA ILE A 371 5.24 13.58 12.96
C ILE A 371 4.92 12.95 14.31
N ASP A 372 5.90 12.36 14.98
CA ASP A 372 5.69 11.71 16.27
C ASP A 372 5.18 12.72 17.31
N GLN A 373 5.72 13.95 17.31
CA GLN A 373 5.20 15.07 18.12
C GLN A 373 3.71 15.38 17.86
N GLN A 374 3.21 15.17 16.64
CA GLN A 374 1.82 15.43 16.27
C GLN A 374 0.89 14.27 16.66
N TYR A 375 1.33 13.02 16.48
CA TYR A 375 0.54 11.84 16.83
C TYR A 375 0.46 11.62 18.34
N ASP A 376 1.49 12.01 19.10
CA ASP A 376 1.44 12.06 20.56
C ASP A 376 0.47 13.13 21.10
N GLY A 377 0.00 14.05 20.24
CA GLY A 377 -1.03 15.06 20.55
C GLY A 377 -2.47 14.64 20.26
N LEU A 378 -2.70 13.43 19.74
CA LEU A 378 -4.04 12.91 19.45
C LEU A 378 -4.56 11.88 20.47
N ASP A 379 -3.67 11.36 21.33
CA ASP A 379 -4.03 10.61 22.53
C ASP A 379 -3.62 11.43 23.78
N ASP A 380 -4.58 12.27 24.18
CA ASP A 380 -4.73 12.98 25.45
C ASP A 380 -4.17 14.40 25.58
N GLU A 381 -5.01 15.25 26.16
CA GLU A 381 -4.77 16.66 26.47
C GLU A 381 -3.44 16.85 27.24
N SER A 382 -2.58 17.78 26.81
CA SER A 382 -1.58 18.44 27.69
C SER A 382 -0.50 17.56 28.37
N GLY A 383 0.14 16.64 27.64
CA GLY A 383 1.33 15.94 28.15
C GLY A 383 2.52 16.88 28.44
N SER A 384 3.27 16.63 29.52
CA SER A 384 4.51 17.36 29.81
C SER A 384 5.63 17.00 28.79
N PRO A 385 6.66 17.84 28.58
CA PRO A 385 7.79 17.47 27.71
C PRO A 385 8.44 16.14 28.07
N ALA A 386 8.43 15.77 29.36
CA ALA A 386 8.93 14.48 29.81
C ALA A 386 8.05 13.33 29.30
N ASP A 387 6.72 13.48 29.30
CA ASP A 387 5.82 12.42 28.82
C ASP A 387 5.92 12.20 27.31
N ILE A 388 6.19 13.28 26.55
CA ILE A 388 6.48 13.19 25.11
C ILE A 388 7.76 12.38 24.88
N GLU A 389 8.81 12.66 25.65
CA GLU A 389 10.07 11.91 25.60
C GLU A 389 9.87 10.44 25.98
N ARG A 390 9.08 10.15 27.04
CA ARG A 390 8.71 8.78 27.42
C ARG A 390 8.01 8.00 26.32
N LYS A 391 7.01 8.60 25.67
CA LYS A 391 6.28 7.96 24.55
C LYS A 391 7.22 7.70 23.37
N THR A 392 8.05 8.69 23.03
CA THR A 392 9.05 8.59 21.95
C THR A 392 10.04 7.45 22.20
N ASP A 393 10.58 7.37 23.42
CA ASP A 393 11.52 6.32 23.82
C ASP A 393 10.89 4.93 23.78
N ILE A 394 9.67 4.79 24.32
CA ILE A 394 8.92 3.52 24.27
C ILE A 394 8.65 3.09 22.82
N ASN A 395 8.34 4.02 21.92
CA ASN A 395 8.13 3.72 20.50
C ASN A 395 9.44 3.28 19.81
N ALA A 396 10.56 3.95 20.11
CA ALA A 396 11.87 3.56 19.58
C ALA A 396 12.30 2.17 20.06
N LEU A 397 12.08 1.86 21.35
CA LEU A 397 12.30 0.53 21.93
C LEU A 397 11.40 -0.53 21.25
N HIS A 398 10.12 -0.23 21.12
CA HIS A 398 9.13 -1.11 20.48
C HIS A 398 9.57 -1.50 19.06
N GLY A 399 9.90 -0.51 18.22
CA GLY A 399 10.34 -0.78 16.84
C GLY A 399 11.59 -1.65 16.75
N GLN A 400 12.59 -1.43 17.61
CA GLN A 400 13.81 -2.23 17.61
C GLN A 400 13.61 -3.65 18.14
N ILE A 401 12.69 -3.84 19.09
CA ILE A 401 12.30 -5.15 19.62
C ILE A 401 11.54 -5.96 18.56
N GLU A 402 10.64 -5.34 17.79
CA GLU A 402 9.96 -6.01 16.67
C GLU A 402 10.92 -6.36 15.52
N ALA A 403 11.84 -5.45 15.18
CA ALA A 403 12.85 -5.71 14.17
C ALA A 403 13.75 -6.91 14.54
N TYR A 404 14.07 -7.06 15.83
CA TYR A 404 14.79 -8.23 16.33
C TYR A 404 13.97 -9.52 16.14
N TYR A 405 12.68 -9.52 16.53
CA TYR A 405 11.80 -10.67 16.34
C TYR A 405 11.71 -11.09 14.87
N ALA A 406 11.54 -10.14 13.95
CA ALA A 406 11.47 -10.42 12.52
C ALA A 406 12.72 -11.13 11.98
N GLN A 407 13.89 -10.90 12.60
CA GLN A 407 15.15 -11.53 12.21
C GLN A 407 15.39 -12.89 12.87
N TYR A 408 15.01 -13.03 14.15
CA TYR A 408 15.41 -14.17 14.98
C TYR A 408 14.26 -15.09 15.44
N GLY A 409 13.02 -14.72 15.15
CA GLY A 409 11.82 -15.51 15.46
C GLY A 409 11.48 -15.58 16.96
N SER A 410 12.08 -14.72 17.79
CA SER A 410 11.76 -14.55 19.22
C SER A 410 12.15 -13.15 19.69
N TYR A 411 11.51 -12.68 20.75
CA TYR A 411 11.83 -11.40 21.38
C TYR A 411 13.11 -11.50 22.22
N PRO A 412 13.86 -10.40 22.39
CA PRO A 412 15.06 -10.43 23.23
C PRO A 412 14.70 -10.53 24.70
N ALA A 413 15.51 -11.24 25.48
CA ALA A 413 15.32 -11.27 26.93
C ALA A 413 15.66 -9.90 27.54
N LEU A 414 15.05 -9.55 28.69
CA LEU A 414 15.33 -8.29 29.40
C LEU A 414 16.83 -8.08 29.67
N ALA A 415 17.55 -9.15 30.03
CA ALA A 415 19.00 -9.11 30.27
C ALA A 415 19.81 -8.76 29.02
N GLU A 416 19.34 -9.16 27.85
CA GLU A 416 19.97 -8.87 26.55
C GLU A 416 19.74 -7.42 26.14
N VAL A 417 18.49 -6.94 26.23
CA VAL A 417 18.17 -5.54 25.95
C VAL A 417 18.95 -4.61 26.88
N ASN A 418 19.18 -4.98 28.14
CA ASN A 418 19.99 -4.20 29.07
C ASN A 418 21.52 -4.28 28.83
N ASN A 419 21.99 -5.17 27.95
CA ASN A 419 23.40 -5.32 27.63
C ASN A 419 23.81 -4.43 26.44
N ALA A 420 24.60 -3.40 26.70
CA ALA A 420 25.02 -2.44 25.67
C ALA A 420 25.80 -3.07 24.49
N ALA A 421 26.65 -4.08 24.76
CA ALA A 421 27.39 -4.76 23.70
C ALA A 421 26.46 -5.61 22.83
N TRP A 422 25.44 -6.22 23.43
CA TRP A 422 24.42 -6.96 22.71
C TRP A 422 23.57 -6.03 21.84
N ARG A 423 23.10 -4.89 22.38
CA ARG A 423 22.34 -3.88 21.61
C ARG A 423 23.14 -3.34 20.42
N ALA A 424 24.44 -3.08 20.59
CA ALA A 424 25.28 -2.60 19.50
C ALA A 424 25.36 -3.58 18.30
N VAL A 425 25.11 -4.87 18.53
CA VAL A 425 25.09 -5.90 17.49
C VAL A 425 23.67 -6.09 16.91
N ASN A 426 22.67 -6.12 17.79
CA ASN A 426 21.32 -6.59 17.47
C ASN A 426 20.25 -5.48 17.34
N MET A 427 20.54 -4.26 17.80
CA MET A 427 19.64 -3.10 17.80
C MET A 427 20.41 -1.84 17.34
N LYS A 428 21.03 -1.92 16.15
CA LYS A 428 21.98 -0.90 15.66
C LYS A 428 21.38 0.50 15.46
N GLY A 429 20.05 0.60 15.39
CA GLY A 429 19.32 1.87 15.27
C GLY A 429 18.84 2.45 16.59
N LEU A 430 19.03 1.74 17.72
CA LEU A 430 18.56 2.20 19.02
C LEU A 430 19.55 3.17 19.67
N ASP A 431 19.12 4.42 19.89
CA ASP A 431 19.87 5.36 20.71
C ASP A 431 19.92 4.86 22.17
N PRO A 432 21.10 4.74 22.83
CA PRO A 432 21.19 4.33 24.22
C PRO A 432 20.39 5.20 25.20
N SER A 433 20.14 6.47 24.85
CA SER A 433 19.33 7.39 25.65
C SER A 433 17.86 6.96 25.73
N ALA A 434 17.34 6.25 24.73
CA ALA A 434 15.96 5.75 24.74
C ALA A 434 15.68 4.68 25.83
N LEU A 435 16.70 4.19 26.54
CA LEU A 435 16.53 3.30 27.70
C LEU A 435 16.37 4.08 29.02
N GLN A 436 16.44 5.41 29.00
CA GLN A 436 16.45 6.24 30.19
C GLN A 436 15.20 7.10 30.27
N ASP A 437 14.40 6.89 31.30
CA ASP A 437 13.31 7.81 31.64
C ASP A 437 13.85 9.23 31.88
N PRO A 438 13.17 10.31 31.44
CA PRO A 438 13.63 11.69 31.63
C PRO A 438 13.76 12.09 33.10
N ALA A 439 12.97 11.47 33.98
CA ALA A 439 13.08 11.64 35.44
C ALA A 439 14.11 10.68 36.08
N GLY A 440 14.62 9.72 35.30
CA GLY A 440 15.61 8.73 35.68
C GLY A 440 17.05 9.10 35.34
N THR A 441 17.97 8.33 35.91
CA THR A 441 19.43 8.43 35.63
C THR A 441 20.02 7.13 35.11
N VAL A 442 19.19 6.10 34.95
CA VAL A 442 19.60 4.74 34.61
C VAL A 442 19.19 4.46 33.17
N GLN A 443 20.16 4.09 32.32
CA GLN A 443 19.93 3.64 30.93
C GLN A 443 19.69 2.12 30.87
N GLN A 444 18.65 1.66 31.57
CA GLN A 444 18.24 0.27 31.64
C GLN A 444 16.73 0.16 31.82
N LEU A 445 16.14 -0.89 31.27
CA LEU A 445 14.75 -1.26 31.47
C LEU A 445 14.59 -2.12 32.72
N ALA A 446 13.47 -1.98 33.42
CA ALA A 446 13.07 -2.85 34.51
C ALA A 446 11.98 -3.83 34.05
N ALA A 447 11.74 -4.92 34.78
CA ALA A 447 10.63 -5.83 34.47
C ALA A 447 9.26 -5.18 34.71
N VAL A 448 9.19 -4.17 35.59
CA VAL A 448 7.98 -3.41 35.92
C VAL A 448 8.35 -1.93 35.83
N PRO A 449 7.53 -1.08 35.19
CA PRO A 449 7.81 0.35 35.10
C PRO A 449 7.78 1.01 36.48
N SER A 450 8.41 2.18 36.56
CA SER A 450 8.25 3.11 37.67
C SER A 450 8.31 4.54 37.15
N ALA A 451 8.03 5.52 38.00
CA ALA A 451 8.10 6.95 37.67
C ALA A 451 9.48 7.47 37.18
N VAL A 452 10.53 6.65 37.24
CA VAL A 452 11.91 7.00 36.83
C VAL A 452 12.56 5.92 35.96
N GLN A 453 11.80 4.93 35.49
CA GLN A 453 12.35 3.81 34.72
C GLN A 453 11.28 3.10 33.89
N TYR A 454 11.58 2.86 32.61
CA TYR A 454 10.71 2.11 31.71
C TYR A 454 10.62 0.63 32.09
N GLY A 455 9.45 0.04 31.82
CA GLY A 455 9.16 -1.37 32.00
C GLY A 455 9.28 -2.14 30.70
N TYR A 456 9.91 -3.31 30.73
CA TYR A 456 9.92 -4.33 29.68
C TYR A 456 9.74 -5.70 30.31
N ALA A 457 8.53 -6.23 30.20
CA ALA A 457 8.17 -7.56 30.68
C ALA A 457 8.03 -8.49 29.47
N VAL A 458 8.73 -9.61 29.48
CA VAL A 458 8.78 -10.54 28.35
C VAL A 458 8.48 -11.96 28.82
N PHE A 459 7.65 -12.67 28.06
CA PHE A 459 7.00 -13.91 28.47
C PHE A 459 7.05 -14.96 27.35
N GLN A 460 6.79 -16.20 27.73
CA GLN A 460 6.46 -17.30 26.82
C GLN A 460 5.09 -17.08 26.16
N ASP A 461 4.68 -18.01 25.30
CA ASP A 461 3.42 -17.94 24.54
C ASP A 461 2.15 -17.85 25.41
N ASP A 462 2.23 -18.29 26.66
CA ASP A 462 1.15 -18.17 27.64
C ASP A 462 0.92 -16.75 28.17
N GLY A 463 1.84 -15.81 27.89
CA GLY A 463 1.77 -14.42 28.32
C GLY A 463 1.93 -14.18 29.82
N VAL A 464 2.35 -15.18 30.59
CA VAL A 464 2.46 -15.11 32.06
C VAL A 464 3.79 -15.68 32.57
N THR A 465 4.30 -16.73 31.95
CA THR A 465 5.58 -17.34 32.30
C THR A 465 6.70 -16.46 31.78
N ALA A 466 7.49 -15.89 32.69
CA ALA A 466 8.63 -15.05 32.32
C ALA A 466 9.62 -15.87 31.47
N CYS A 467 10.06 -15.28 30.35
CA CYS A 467 11.02 -15.97 29.50
C CYS A 467 12.44 -15.94 30.08
N THR A 468 13.27 -16.86 29.60
CA THR A 468 14.69 -16.98 29.89
C THR A 468 15.54 -16.39 28.76
N THR A 469 16.87 -16.46 28.88
CA THR A 469 17.80 -16.08 27.79
C THR A 469 17.98 -17.19 26.75
N ASP A 470 17.21 -18.28 26.84
CA ASP A 470 17.28 -19.37 25.87
C ASP A 470 16.59 -18.96 24.56
N ALA A 471 17.24 -19.20 23.42
CA ALA A 471 16.74 -18.80 22.11
C ALA A 471 15.37 -19.44 21.83
N GLY A 472 14.38 -18.63 21.43
CA GLY A 472 13.03 -19.08 21.12
C GLY A 472 12.02 -19.06 22.28
N ASP A 473 12.45 -18.72 23.50
CA ASP A 473 11.61 -18.78 24.71
C ASP A 473 10.74 -17.52 24.92
N CYS A 474 11.18 -16.37 24.40
CA CYS A 474 10.46 -15.10 24.54
C CYS A 474 9.52 -14.89 23.34
N VAL A 475 8.21 -15.06 23.56
CA VAL A 475 7.19 -15.06 22.49
C VAL A 475 6.31 -13.81 22.53
N VAL A 476 6.05 -13.22 23.70
CA VAL A 476 5.27 -11.98 23.82
C VAL A 476 5.90 -11.03 24.82
N TYR A 477 5.59 -9.74 24.73
CA TYR A 477 6.06 -8.75 25.70
C TYR A 477 5.11 -7.59 25.90
N THR A 478 5.36 -6.84 26.98
CA THR A 478 4.76 -5.54 27.28
C THR A 478 5.85 -4.52 27.60
N LEU A 479 5.84 -3.38 26.90
CA LEU A 479 6.66 -2.20 27.16
C LEU A 479 5.80 -1.11 27.80
N ASN A 480 6.29 -0.49 28.88
CA ASN A 480 5.51 0.49 29.64
C ASN A 480 6.33 1.71 30.04
N ALA A 481 5.69 2.88 30.07
CA ALA A 481 6.16 4.07 30.77
C ALA A 481 5.03 4.68 31.61
N ASP A 482 5.35 5.04 32.86
CA ASP A 482 4.42 5.78 33.72
C ASP A 482 4.51 7.27 33.38
N LEU A 483 3.38 7.86 33.00
CA LEU A 483 3.27 9.26 32.61
C LEU A 483 3.03 10.16 33.83
N THR A 484 3.36 11.46 33.72
CA THR A 484 3.23 12.40 34.85
C THR A 484 1.79 12.63 35.30
N ASN A 485 0.80 12.37 34.43
CA ASN A 485 -0.63 12.45 34.75
C ASN A 485 -1.12 11.23 35.57
N GLY A 486 -0.28 10.21 35.76
CA GLY A 486 -0.60 8.97 36.48
C GLY A 486 -1.06 7.82 35.59
N ASP A 487 -1.18 8.03 34.28
CA ASP A 487 -1.49 6.97 33.32
C ASP A 487 -0.24 6.16 32.94
N THR A 488 -0.45 4.98 32.35
CA THR A 488 0.63 4.14 31.82
C THR A 488 0.53 4.06 30.30
N TYR A 489 1.56 4.53 29.60
CA TYR A 489 1.69 4.33 28.18
C TYR A 489 2.24 2.92 27.90
N THR A 490 1.53 2.14 27.07
CA THR A 490 1.79 0.72 26.87
C THR A 490 1.96 0.36 25.40
N LYS A 491 2.95 -0.47 25.08
CA LYS A 491 3.08 -1.19 23.81
C LYS A 491 3.17 -2.70 24.06
N GLN A 492 2.65 -3.48 23.12
CA GLN A 492 2.63 -4.95 23.19
C GLN A 492 3.26 -5.53 21.93
N SER A 493 3.69 -6.79 22.00
CA SER A 493 4.16 -7.56 20.85
C SER A 493 3.12 -7.60 19.72
N LEU A 494 3.59 -7.53 18.47
CA LEU A 494 2.74 -7.56 17.27
C LEU A 494 2.50 -8.97 16.70
N ASN A 495 3.27 -9.96 17.16
CA ASN A 495 3.28 -11.33 16.62
C ASN A 495 2.68 -12.36 17.56
#